data_AF-A0A7Z2NXP3-F1
#
_entry.id   AF-A0A7Z2NXP3-F1
#
_cell.length_a   1.000
_cell.length_b   1.000
_cell.length_c   1.000
_cell.angle_alpha   90.00
_cell.angle_beta   90.00
_cell.angle_gamma   90.00
#
_symmetry.space_group_name_H-M   'P 1'
#
loop_
_entity.id
_entity.type
_entity.pdbx_description
1 polymer ?
#
loop_
_entity_poly.entity_id
_entity_poly.type
_entity_poly.pdbx_seq_one_letter_code
_entity_poly.pdbx_strand_id
1 'polypeptide(L)'
;MSTGRTVGDGRQASHWKDDVLLNIAPPIGIMDPTATGPGGGRPFQQVSLFDIIAFDAMGYDLAAVPEPQTWAMMILGFGFVGAAVRRRVRVGVRFA
;
A
#
# COMPACT_ATOMS: atom_id res chain seq x y z
N MET A 1 -10.19 -18.09 -8.47
CA MET A 1 -8.81 -18.33 -8.92
C MET A 1 -8.82 -18.95 -10.31
N SER A 2 -7.75 -18.74 -11.06
CA SER A 2 -7.48 -19.46 -12.31
C SER A 2 -7.24 -20.96 -12.05
N THR A 3 -7.53 -21.81 -13.03
CA THR A 3 -7.52 -23.28 -12.88
C THR A 3 -6.41 -23.99 -13.65
N GLY A 4 -5.59 -23.26 -14.42
CA GLY A 4 -4.36 -23.79 -15.02
C GLY A 4 -4.37 -23.79 -16.56
N ARG A 5 -3.16 -23.74 -17.16
CA ARG A 5 -2.99 -23.56 -18.61
C ARG A 5 -3.33 -24.81 -19.44
N THR A 6 -3.13 -26.01 -18.90
CA THR A 6 -3.16 -27.26 -19.67
C THR A 6 -4.48 -28.04 -19.54
N VAL A 7 -5.07 -28.08 -18.34
CA VAL A 7 -6.31 -28.83 -18.05
C VAL A 7 -7.38 -27.93 -17.40
N GLY A 8 -7.12 -26.63 -17.34
CA GLY A 8 -8.00 -25.64 -16.72
C GLY A 8 -8.54 -24.62 -17.71
N ASP A 9 -8.71 -23.40 -17.23
CA ASP A 9 -9.27 -22.25 -17.95
C ASP A 9 -8.28 -21.53 -18.87
N GLY A 10 -7.15 -22.15 -19.20
CA GLY A 10 -6.15 -21.59 -20.11
C GLY A 10 -5.28 -20.49 -19.48
N ARG A 11 -5.47 -20.17 -18.21
CA ARG A 11 -4.69 -19.15 -17.47
C ARG A 11 -3.77 -19.83 -16.44
N GLN A 12 -2.72 -19.15 -15.96
CA GLN A 12 -1.82 -19.74 -14.95
C GLN A 12 -2.53 -19.87 -13.60
N ALA A 13 -2.45 -21.02 -12.92
CA ALA A 13 -3.26 -21.31 -11.74
C ALA A 13 -2.99 -20.40 -10.52
N SER A 14 -1.82 -19.75 -10.46
CA SER A 14 -1.44 -18.80 -9.40
C SER A 14 -2.06 -17.41 -9.54
N HIS A 15 -2.86 -17.17 -10.58
CA HIS A 15 -3.49 -15.88 -10.85
C HIS A 15 -4.97 -15.85 -10.44
N TRP A 16 -5.52 -14.64 -10.36
CA TRP A 16 -6.97 -14.45 -10.30
C TRP A 16 -7.66 -15.09 -11.51
N LYS A 17 -8.97 -15.30 -11.38
CA LYS A 17 -9.75 -15.63 -12.56
C LYS A 17 -9.78 -14.40 -13.46
N ASP A 18 -9.50 -14.62 -14.73
CA ASP A 18 -9.47 -13.60 -15.77
C ASP A 18 -10.83 -12.89 -15.91
N ASP A 19 -10.79 -11.57 -16.01
CA ASP A 19 -11.98 -10.70 -16.10
C ASP A 19 -12.79 -10.99 -17.36
N VAL A 20 -12.11 -11.31 -18.46
CA VAL A 20 -12.73 -11.71 -19.74
C VAL A 20 -13.51 -13.02 -19.60
N LEU A 21 -12.99 -13.97 -18.82
CA LEU A 21 -13.67 -15.26 -18.58
C LEU A 21 -14.85 -15.11 -17.63
N LEU A 22 -14.85 -14.07 -16.79
CA LEU A 22 -15.94 -13.76 -15.87
C LEU A 22 -16.95 -12.76 -16.44
N ASN A 23 -16.64 -12.13 -17.58
CA ASN A 23 -17.40 -11.01 -18.14
C ASN A 23 -17.63 -9.89 -17.10
N ILE A 24 -16.58 -9.53 -16.36
CA ILE A 24 -16.59 -8.45 -15.37
C ILE A 24 -15.58 -7.37 -15.75
N ALA A 25 -15.84 -6.14 -15.32
CA ALA A 25 -14.87 -5.04 -15.31
C ALA A 25 -15.17 -4.14 -14.11
N PRO A 26 -14.16 -3.65 -13.36
CA PRO A 26 -12.73 -3.88 -13.56
C PRO A 26 -12.26 -5.30 -13.14
N PRO A 27 -11.02 -5.68 -13.48
CA PRO A 27 -10.35 -6.89 -12.99
C PRO A 27 -10.33 -7.00 -11.46
N ILE A 28 -10.25 -8.23 -10.95
CA ILE A 28 -10.29 -8.54 -9.50
C ILE A 28 -9.13 -7.88 -8.73
N GLY A 29 -7.94 -7.82 -9.34
CA GLY A 29 -6.73 -7.30 -8.71
C GLY A 29 -5.54 -7.44 -9.64
N ILE A 30 -4.36 -7.07 -9.16
CA ILE A 30 -3.13 -7.04 -9.96
C ILE A 30 -2.71 -8.42 -10.50
N MET A 31 -3.17 -9.50 -9.86
CA MET A 31 -2.92 -10.87 -10.33
C MET A 31 -3.86 -11.32 -11.46
N ASP A 32 -4.47 -10.44 -12.24
CA ASP A 32 -5.15 -10.82 -13.47
C ASP A 32 -4.16 -11.47 -14.46
N PRO A 33 -4.48 -12.65 -15.04
CA PRO A 33 -3.63 -13.30 -16.05
C PRO A 33 -3.30 -12.46 -17.29
N THR A 34 -4.03 -11.38 -17.54
CA THR A 34 -3.87 -10.50 -18.71
C THR A 34 -3.15 -9.18 -18.41
N ALA A 35 -2.80 -8.90 -17.14
CA ALA A 35 -2.01 -7.74 -16.77
C ALA A 35 -0.63 -7.77 -17.48
N THR A 36 -0.39 -6.82 -18.38
CA THR A 36 0.78 -6.86 -19.28
C THR A 36 1.92 -5.92 -18.84
N GLY A 37 1.75 -5.20 -17.73
CA GLY A 37 2.76 -4.28 -17.20
C GLY A 37 2.79 -2.91 -17.87
N PRO A 38 3.82 -2.09 -17.61
CA PRO A 38 3.88 -0.73 -18.11
C PRO A 38 4.21 -0.77 -19.61
N GLY A 39 3.32 -0.20 -20.43
CA GLY A 39 3.45 -0.19 -21.89
C GLY A 39 2.76 -1.35 -22.63
N GLY A 40 2.07 -2.24 -21.92
CA GLY A 40 1.25 -3.30 -22.52
C GLY A 40 -0.20 -2.88 -22.78
N GLY A 41 -0.94 -3.68 -23.56
CA GLY A 41 -2.33 -3.41 -23.94
C GLY A 41 -3.34 -3.43 -22.79
N ARG A 42 -2.94 -3.99 -21.64
CA ARG A 42 -3.62 -3.87 -20.35
C ARG A 42 -2.59 -3.40 -19.31
N PRO A 43 -2.48 -2.07 -19.09
CA PRO A 43 -1.47 -1.52 -18.20
C PRO A 43 -1.67 -2.00 -16.77
N PHE A 44 -0.67 -1.80 -15.90
CA PHE A 44 -0.71 -2.26 -14.52
C PHE A 44 -2.05 -1.96 -13.84
N GLN A 45 -2.69 -3.03 -13.40
CA GLN A 45 -3.85 -2.95 -12.55
C GLN A 45 -3.40 -2.55 -11.14
N GLN A 46 -4.20 -1.75 -10.45
CA GLN A 46 -3.93 -1.42 -9.05
C GLN A 46 -3.97 -2.70 -8.20
N VAL A 47 -3.16 -2.69 -7.13
CA VAL A 47 -3.31 -3.67 -6.04
C VAL A 47 -4.68 -3.47 -5.40
N SER A 48 -5.50 -4.50 -5.38
CA SER A 48 -6.84 -4.50 -4.77
C SER A 48 -6.84 -5.10 -3.38
N LEU A 49 -7.95 -4.95 -2.65
CA LEU A 49 -8.14 -5.62 -1.36
C LEU A 49 -8.11 -7.15 -1.49
N PHE A 50 -8.53 -7.70 -2.63
CA PHE A 50 -8.46 -9.14 -2.86
C PHE A 50 -7.01 -9.62 -2.93
N ASP A 51 -6.11 -8.83 -3.54
CA ASP A 51 -4.68 -9.12 -3.54
C ASP A 51 -4.13 -9.20 -2.11
N ILE A 52 -4.46 -8.20 -1.28
CA ILE A 52 -4.00 -8.13 0.11
C ILE A 52 -4.49 -9.35 0.92
N ILE A 53 -5.77 -9.69 0.79
CA ILE A 53 -6.36 -10.85 1.49
C ILE A 53 -5.73 -12.16 1.00
N ALA A 54 -5.38 -12.27 -0.28
CA ALA A 54 -4.70 -13.46 -0.80
C ALA A 54 -3.31 -13.64 -0.19
N PHE A 55 -2.53 -12.57 -0.10
CA PHE A 55 -1.21 -12.61 0.51
C PHE A 55 -1.28 -12.90 2.01
N ASP A 56 -2.22 -12.29 2.72
CA ASP A 56 -2.49 -12.59 4.14
C ASP A 56 -2.84 -14.06 4.34
N ALA A 57 -3.74 -14.62 3.51
CA ALA A 57 -4.12 -16.04 3.58
C ALA A 57 -2.97 -17.01 3.26
N MET A 58 -1.98 -16.60 2.46
CA MET A 58 -0.75 -17.36 2.21
C MET A 58 0.27 -17.25 3.36
N GLY A 59 0.02 -16.38 4.34
CA GLY A 59 0.88 -16.15 5.50
C GLY A 59 1.90 -15.01 5.34
N TYR A 60 1.72 -14.12 4.36
CA TYR A 60 2.54 -12.92 4.23
C TYR A 60 2.01 -11.81 5.14
N ASP A 61 2.89 -11.28 5.99
CA ASP A 61 2.59 -10.08 6.77
C ASP A 61 2.81 -8.82 5.90
N LEU A 62 1.70 -8.19 5.52
CA LEU A 62 1.70 -6.93 4.76
C LEU A 62 1.57 -5.70 5.67
N ALA A 63 2.06 -5.77 6.92
CA ALA A 63 2.04 -4.66 7.87
C ALA A 63 2.49 -3.33 7.23
N ALA A 64 1.61 -2.34 7.28
CA ALA A 64 1.95 -0.99 6.89
C ALA A 64 3.03 -0.46 7.85
N VAL A 65 4.25 -0.26 7.34
CA VAL A 65 5.29 0.44 8.09
C VAL A 65 4.87 1.91 8.21
N PRO A 66 4.76 2.47 9.42
CA PRO A 66 4.43 3.88 9.58
C PRO A 66 5.40 4.73 8.76
N GLU A 67 4.88 5.59 7.89
CA GLU A 67 5.70 6.27 6.90
C GLU A 67 6.82 7.07 7.60
N PRO A 68 8.07 7.00 7.12
CA PRO A 68 9.17 7.79 7.67
C PRO A 68 8.85 9.29 7.71
N GLN A 69 8.01 9.78 6.79
CA GLN A 69 7.51 11.15 6.76
C GLN A 69 6.61 11.48 7.96
N THR A 70 5.77 10.55 8.44
CA THR A 70 4.95 10.78 9.63
C THR A 70 5.83 11.04 10.85
N TRP A 71 6.87 10.24 11.03
CA TRP A 71 7.86 10.44 12.10
C TRP A 71 8.59 11.79 11.96
N ALA A 72 9.03 12.12 10.76
CA ALA A 72 9.70 13.38 10.49
C ALA A 72 8.80 14.59 10.81
N MET A 73 7.52 14.56 10.41
CA MET A 73 6.56 15.63 10.70
C MET A 73 6.24 15.74 12.19
N MET A 74 6.14 14.61 12.91
CA MET A 74 5.99 14.63 14.36
C MET A 74 7.20 15.24 15.05
N ILE A 75 8.41 14.80 14.68
CA ILE A 75 9.67 15.34 15.23
C ILE A 75 9.76 16.84 14.94
N LEU A 76 9.47 17.25 13.71
CA LEU A 76 9.49 18.66 13.30
C LEU A 76 8.46 19.47 14.09
N GLY A 77 7.22 18.99 14.19
CA GLY A 77 6.13 19.65 14.93
C GLY A 77 6.44 19.79 16.43
N PHE A 78 6.82 18.69 17.09
CA PHE A 78 7.16 18.71 18.51
C PHE A 78 8.45 19.51 18.78
N GLY A 79 9.44 19.42 17.90
CA GLY A 79 10.66 20.23 17.96
C GLY A 79 10.37 21.72 17.88
N PHE A 80 9.48 22.13 16.97
CA PHE A 80 9.05 23.52 16.83
C PHE A 80 8.31 24.04 18.08
N VAL A 81 7.35 23.28 18.59
CA VAL A 81 6.62 23.63 19.83
C VAL A 81 7.58 23.77 21.00
N GLY A 82 8.49 22.81 21.19
CA GLY A 82 9.50 22.83 22.24
C GLY A 82 10.42 24.05 22.14
N ALA A 83 10.85 24.42 20.93
CA ALA A 83 11.67 25.60 20.69
C ALA A 83 10.92 26.90 21.04
N ALA A 84 9.64 26.99 20.69
CA ALA A 84 8.79 28.15 21.00
C ALA A 84 8.60 28.34 22.51
N VAL A 85 8.41 27.25 23.27
CA VAL A 85 8.33 27.30 24.74
C VAL A 85 9.65 27.77 25.35
N ARG A 86 10.79 27.26 24.87
CA ARG A 86 12.13 27.62 25.37
C ARG A 86 12.53 29.06 25.08
N ARG A 87 11.94 29.70 24.06
CA ARG A 87 12.23 31.10 23.69
C ARG A 87 11.70 32.13 24.70
N ARG A 88 10.82 31.75 25.65
CA ARG A 88 10.32 32.68 26.68
C ARG A 88 11.45 33.01 27.68
N VAL A 89 11.93 34.25 27.62
CA VAL A 89 13.06 34.81 28.40
C VAL A 89 12.82 34.68 29.90
N ARG A 90 13.85 34.26 30.66
CA ARG A 90 13.82 34.26 32.14
C ARG A 90 13.72 35.71 32.64
N VAL A 91 12.61 36.06 33.29
CA VAL A 91 12.48 37.33 34.00
C VAL A 91 13.43 37.29 35.20
N GLY A 92 14.52 38.05 35.13
CA GLY A 92 15.45 38.20 36.26
C GLY A 92 14.80 39.07 37.33
N VAL A 93 14.40 38.46 38.45
CA VAL A 93 13.96 39.21 39.63
C VAL A 93 15.20 39.65 40.41
N ARG A 94 15.41 40.96 40.55
CA ARG A 94 16.37 41.52 41.51
C ARG A 94 15.64 41.72 42.84
N PHE A 95 16.14 41.08 43.88
CA PHE A 95 15.74 41.40 45.25
C PHE A 95 16.51 42.64 45.71
N ALA A 96 15.80 43.56 46.35
CA ALA A 96 16.33 44.81 46.92
C ALA A 96 16.91 44.56 48.32
#